data_AF-M0LDE7-F1
#
_entry.id   AF-M0LDE7-F1
#
_cell.length_a   1.000
_cell.length_b   1.000
_cell.length_c   1.000
_cell.angle_alpha   90.00
_cell.angle_beta   90.00
_cell.angle_gamma   90.00
#
_symmetry.space_group_name_H-M   'P 1'
#
loop_
_entity.id
_entity.type
_entity.pdbx_description
1 polymer ?
#
loop_
_entity_poly.entity_id
_entity_poly.type
_entity_poly.pdbx_seq_one_letter_code
_entity_poly.pdbx_strand_id
1 'polypeptide(L)'
;MTDDNESNHGVARRTLLAAGGTATIGALAGRAGARLDEHETDAGGDSDGDGTDEPSREVTVRQEPGNAFYWVLPGERRLSPQVFGTPENPRRGSALLESRIEQAKGFPEPLDEAIPQLLEDLPPLVAAPEAGREPIEDGESDGIAQERFTEPTLYSDDAEVTSGSFEISYQDHQPYDLPGAPGDTTDSIELDAQFTDPAGNEYELEHDHVVQPPIPGYETGGGVLTGSWLHGITGTGSPLLTETYTYGGSWGVGDVRINGELATEDGFRVIHFMTTQTVRDERYRMALDEEMPLAPDETIAGQIHHTHGVVLPIRPTPDGPVYDPVPTAMELPSGETQPFIHAMWEQEELVEGPFADWEFPDQPAEAEPDDQDTADDSGPDFRFLGDASAWQGEAPDGIAGEENPTLSLEAGAEYELVWENADGLQHNFAIEDEDGSDLQASELLGEEGATQTVTFTATAEMSEYYCQVHPGSMRGSIEVEG
;
A
#
# COMPACT_ATOMS: atom_id res chain seq x y z
N MET A 1 9.35 40.87 -69.82
CA MET A 1 8.43 40.78 -70.96
C MET A 1 7.81 39.41 -70.85
N THR A 2 6.67 39.35 -70.14
CA THR A 2 5.32 39.18 -70.72
C THR A 2 5.18 37.72 -71.21
N ASP A 3 4.29 36.88 -70.70
CA ASP A 3 2.90 37.12 -70.32
C ASP A 3 2.40 36.12 -69.26
N ASP A 4 1.42 36.61 -68.50
CA ASP A 4 0.43 35.89 -67.72
C ASP A 4 -0.40 34.92 -68.58
N ASN A 5 -0.97 33.84 -68.00
CA ASN A 5 -2.44 33.74 -67.94
C ASN A 5 -2.98 32.69 -66.96
N GLU A 6 -3.88 33.15 -66.07
CA GLU A 6 -5.18 32.60 -65.62
C GLU A 6 -5.37 31.08 -65.45
N SER A 7 -6.09 30.52 -64.48
CA SER A 7 -7.16 30.91 -63.52
C SER A 7 -7.47 29.58 -62.75
N ASN A 8 -8.10 29.47 -61.59
CA ASN A 8 -9.39 29.99 -61.15
C ASN A 8 -9.62 29.41 -59.73
N HIS A 9 -10.10 30.22 -58.77
CA HIS A 9 -11.16 29.86 -57.82
C HIS A 9 -11.52 31.11 -56.99
N GLY A 10 -12.70 31.68 -57.28
CA GLY A 10 -13.43 32.57 -56.35
C GLY A 10 -13.86 31.80 -55.09
N VAL A 11 -14.26 32.41 -53.98
CA VAL A 11 -15.37 33.37 -53.84
C VAL A 11 -15.19 34.22 -52.55
N ALA A 12 -15.91 35.35 -52.50
CA ALA A 12 -15.71 36.54 -51.69
C ALA A 12 -16.20 36.54 -50.21
N ARG A 13 -15.43 37.27 -49.39
CA ARG A 13 -15.73 38.27 -48.34
C ARG A 13 -17.08 38.29 -47.56
N ARG A 14 -16.91 38.13 -46.22
CA ARG A 14 -17.30 38.99 -45.06
C ARG A 14 -18.75 39.50 -44.87
N THR A 15 -19.29 39.30 -43.66
CA THR A 15 -19.85 40.31 -42.70
C THR A 15 -20.04 39.57 -41.34
N LEU A 16 -19.29 39.77 -40.25
CA LEU A 16 -19.26 40.85 -39.23
C LEU A 16 -20.56 41.07 -38.44
N LEU A 17 -20.62 40.54 -37.21
CA LEU A 17 -21.42 41.06 -36.10
C LEU A 17 -20.58 40.95 -34.82
N ALA A 18 -20.34 42.10 -34.21
CA ALA A 18 -19.61 42.28 -32.97
C ALA A 18 -20.59 42.63 -31.85
N ALA A 19 -20.45 41.96 -30.71
CA ALA A 19 -20.79 42.42 -29.35
C ALA A 19 -20.19 41.33 -28.43
N GLY A 20 -19.22 41.58 -27.56
CA GLY A 20 -19.21 42.65 -26.57
C GLY A 20 -19.77 42.08 -25.27
N GLY A 21 -18.92 41.40 -24.50
CA GLY A 21 -19.28 40.79 -23.23
C GLY A 21 -18.07 40.15 -22.56
N THR A 22 -17.29 40.96 -21.87
CA THR A 22 -16.32 40.51 -20.86
C THR A 22 -17.04 39.74 -19.76
N ALA A 23 -16.69 38.47 -19.56
CA ALA A 23 -16.94 37.75 -18.33
C ALA A 23 -15.60 37.20 -17.85
N THR A 24 -15.01 37.92 -16.90
CA THR A 24 -14.03 37.38 -15.96
C THR A 24 -14.67 36.23 -15.19
N ILE A 25 -14.12 35.02 -15.29
CA ILE A 25 -14.34 33.98 -14.29
C ILE A 25 -12.96 33.50 -13.88
N GLY A 26 -12.50 34.00 -12.74
CA GLY A 26 -11.49 33.32 -11.95
C GLY A 26 -12.20 32.18 -11.24
N ALA A 27 -11.66 30.96 -11.36
CA ALA A 27 -11.99 29.88 -10.46
C ALA A 27 -11.32 30.19 -9.12
N LEU A 28 -12.09 30.77 -8.20
CA LEU A 28 -11.77 30.80 -6.79
C LEU A 28 -12.01 29.40 -6.25
N ALA A 29 -10.94 28.71 -5.88
CA ALA A 29 -10.99 27.67 -4.87
C ALA A 29 -11.65 28.25 -3.61
N GLY A 30 -12.67 27.56 -3.10
CA GLY A 30 -13.41 28.01 -1.93
C GLY A 30 -14.46 27.00 -1.54
N ARG A 31 -14.14 26.18 -0.53
CA ARG A 31 -15.05 25.30 0.21
C ARG A 31 -16.40 25.98 0.47
N ALA A 32 -17.48 25.36 0.02
CA ALA A 32 -18.83 25.67 0.48
C ALA A 32 -19.68 24.40 0.44
N GLY A 33 -19.93 23.83 1.63
CA GLY A 33 -20.77 22.67 1.80
C GLY A 33 -22.18 22.88 1.24
N ALA A 34 -22.66 21.86 0.53
CA ALA A 34 -24.04 21.76 0.09
C ALA A 34 -24.63 20.49 0.68
N ARG A 35 -25.60 20.67 1.60
CA ARG A 35 -26.55 19.63 1.99
C ARG A 35 -27.35 19.21 0.76
N LEU A 36 -27.40 17.92 0.49
CA LEU A 36 -28.31 17.34 -0.49
C LEU A 36 -29.65 17.06 0.21
N ASP A 37 -30.70 17.75 -0.24
CA ASP A 37 -32.09 17.42 0.07
C ASP A 37 -32.49 16.21 -0.78
N GLU A 38 -33.04 15.18 -0.12
CA GLU A 38 -33.68 14.02 -0.72
C GLU A 38 -34.81 14.45 -1.68
N HIS A 39 -34.83 13.86 -2.88
CA HIS A 39 -36.06 13.79 -3.65
C HIS A 39 -36.23 12.42 -4.30
N GLU A 40 -37.00 11.55 -3.63
CA GLU A 40 -37.66 10.39 -4.22
C GLU A 40 -38.46 10.80 -5.46
N THR A 41 -38.21 10.12 -6.57
CA THR A 41 -39.25 9.82 -7.56
C THR A 41 -39.08 8.40 -8.08
N ASP A 42 -39.92 7.51 -7.57
CA ASP A 42 -40.27 6.21 -8.15
C ASP A 42 -40.98 6.43 -9.50
N ALA A 43 -40.44 5.83 -10.55
CA ALA A 43 -41.19 5.49 -11.76
C ALA A 43 -40.50 4.34 -12.50
N GLY A 44 -40.92 3.11 -12.19
CA GLY A 44 -40.59 1.93 -12.96
C GLY A 44 -40.92 2.05 -14.45
N GLY A 45 -40.01 1.54 -15.26
CA GLY A 45 -40.17 1.36 -16.69
C GLY A 45 -39.03 0.53 -17.25
N ASP A 46 -39.24 -0.78 -17.36
CA ASP A 46 -38.42 -1.68 -18.17
C ASP A 46 -38.29 -1.10 -19.58
N SER A 47 -37.08 -0.70 -19.95
CA SER A 47 -36.70 -0.51 -21.34
C SER A 47 -35.37 -1.19 -21.59
N ASP A 48 -35.46 -2.37 -22.23
CA ASP A 48 -34.37 -3.01 -22.95
C ASP A 48 -33.75 -1.98 -23.92
N GLY A 49 -32.63 -1.40 -23.50
CA GLY A 49 -31.79 -0.51 -24.29
C GLY A 49 -30.45 -1.19 -24.50
N ASP A 50 -30.21 -1.62 -25.74
CA ASP A 50 -28.89 -1.96 -26.28
C ASP A 50 -28.01 -0.70 -26.27
N GLY A 51 -27.50 -0.38 -25.08
CA GLY A 51 -26.37 0.50 -24.86
C GLY A 51 -25.13 -0.35 -24.87
N THR A 52 -24.16 -0.01 -25.72
CA THR A 52 -22.79 -0.45 -25.51
C THR A 52 -22.29 0.26 -24.25
N ASP A 53 -22.67 -0.26 -23.08
CA ASP A 53 -21.99 0.07 -21.83
C ASP A 53 -20.54 -0.37 -22.06
N GLU A 54 -19.61 0.59 -22.08
CA GLU A 54 -18.21 0.25 -21.98
C GLU A 54 -18.05 -0.57 -20.69
N PRO A 55 -17.39 -1.74 -20.74
CA PRO A 55 -17.38 -2.64 -19.60
C PRO A 55 -16.67 -1.97 -18.43
N SER A 56 -17.45 -1.43 -17.50
CA SER A 56 -16.95 -0.93 -16.22
C SER A 56 -16.43 -2.11 -15.41
N ARG A 57 -15.28 -1.93 -14.77
CA ARG A 57 -14.73 -2.90 -13.82
C ARG A 57 -14.82 -2.31 -12.44
N GLU A 58 -15.43 -3.07 -11.55
CA GLU A 58 -15.58 -2.72 -10.15
C GLU A 58 -14.74 -3.70 -9.32
N VAL A 59 -14.01 -3.16 -8.36
CA VAL A 59 -13.25 -3.93 -7.37
C VAL A 59 -13.50 -3.29 -6.01
N THR A 60 -14.03 -4.05 -5.06
CA THR A 60 -14.28 -3.58 -3.70
C THR A 60 -13.46 -4.40 -2.73
N VAL A 61 -12.79 -3.71 -1.82
CA VAL A 61 -11.83 -4.29 -0.89
C VAL A 61 -12.03 -3.68 0.48
N ARG A 62 -11.96 -4.49 1.53
CA ARG A 62 -12.23 -4.04 2.90
C ARG A 62 -11.36 -4.76 3.92
N GLN A 63 -10.89 -4.02 4.91
CA GLN A 63 -10.35 -4.59 6.14
C GLN A 63 -11.11 -4.01 7.34
N GLU A 64 -11.62 -4.88 8.21
CA GLU A 64 -12.24 -4.50 9.48
C GLU A 64 -11.18 -4.15 10.54
N PRO A 65 -11.52 -3.37 11.57
CA PRO A 65 -10.63 -3.12 12.70
C PRO A 65 -10.22 -4.44 13.39
N GLY A 66 -9.03 -4.47 13.98
CA GLY A 66 -8.49 -5.64 14.67
C GLY A 66 -7.60 -6.55 13.80
N ASN A 67 -7.54 -6.29 12.50
CA ASN A 67 -6.64 -6.98 11.57
C ASN A 67 -5.29 -6.26 11.47
N ALA A 68 -4.25 -6.96 11.00
CA ALA A 68 -2.91 -6.39 10.84
C ALA A 68 -2.93 -5.11 10.01
N PHE A 69 -2.41 -4.06 10.62
CA PHE A 69 -2.18 -2.78 9.98
C PHE A 69 -0.78 -2.32 10.33
N TYR A 70 -0.07 -1.81 9.33
CA TYR A 70 1.29 -1.31 9.51
C TYR A 70 1.42 0.13 9.01
N TRP A 71 2.04 0.95 9.84
CA TRP A 71 2.53 2.26 9.49
C TRP A 71 3.97 2.16 9.00
N VAL A 72 4.21 2.44 7.72
CA VAL A 72 5.57 2.37 7.15
C VAL A 72 6.34 3.66 7.45
N LEU A 73 7.56 3.50 7.98
CA LEU A 73 8.48 4.57 8.32
C LEU A 73 9.42 4.90 7.16
N PRO A 74 9.97 6.11 7.08
CA PRO A 74 10.93 6.47 6.04
C PRO A 74 12.25 5.72 6.23
N GLY A 75 12.75 5.09 5.18
CA GLY A 75 13.99 4.32 5.24
C GLY A 75 14.59 4.01 3.88
N GLU A 76 15.73 3.32 3.90
CA GLU A 76 16.45 2.92 2.70
C GLU A 76 15.67 1.86 1.92
N ARG A 77 15.96 1.73 0.61
CA ARG A 77 15.34 0.70 -0.24
C ARG A 77 16.40 -0.08 -0.99
N ARG A 78 16.42 -1.41 -0.83
CA ARG A 78 17.23 -2.32 -1.66
C ARG A 78 16.79 -2.23 -3.12
N LEU A 79 17.73 -2.20 -4.05
CA LEU A 79 17.43 -2.00 -5.47
C LEU A 79 17.52 -3.30 -6.26
N SER A 80 16.44 -3.63 -6.98
CA SER A 80 16.39 -4.75 -7.91
C SER A 80 17.39 -4.55 -9.07
N PRO A 81 18.34 -5.48 -9.29
CA PRO A 81 19.20 -5.45 -10.47
C PRO A 81 18.45 -5.50 -11.82
N GLN A 82 17.29 -6.16 -11.88
CA GLN A 82 16.42 -6.22 -13.06
C GLN A 82 15.91 -4.82 -13.44
N VAL A 83 15.47 -4.06 -12.45
CA VAL A 83 14.88 -2.71 -12.62
C VAL A 83 15.97 -1.65 -12.78
N PHE A 84 16.95 -1.65 -11.86
CA PHE A 84 17.92 -0.58 -11.65
C PHE A 84 19.34 -0.88 -12.17
N GLY A 85 19.59 -2.08 -12.69
CA GLY A 85 20.88 -2.47 -13.23
C GLY A 85 21.91 -2.79 -12.15
N THR A 86 23.19 -2.78 -12.53
CA THR A 86 24.33 -2.96 -11.61
C THR A 86 25.10 -1.64 -11.49
N PRO A 87 26.01 -1.48 -10.51
CA PRO A 87 26.86 -0.29 -10.41
C PRO A 87 27.61 0.04 -11.71
N GLU A 88 28.04 -0.97 -12.49
CA GLU A 88 28.74 -0.77 -13.77
C GLU A 88 27.80 -0.40 -14.93
N ASN A 89 26.52 -0.71 -14.82
CA ASN A 89 25.53 -0.47 -15.86
C ASN A 89 24.16 -0.09 -15.25
N PRO A 90 24.08 1.09 -14.62
CA PRO A 90 22.88 1.52 -13.91
C PRO A 90 21.74 1.80 -14.90
N ARG A 91 20.52 1.58 -14.42
CA ARG A 91 19.25 1.83 -15.10
C ARG A 91 18.31 2.58 -14.16
N ARG A 92 17.30 3.25 -14.72
CA ARG A 92 16.29 4.03 -13.97
C ARG A 92 16.91 4.98 -12.94
N GLY A 93 18.08 5.53 -13.27
CA GLY A 93 18.78 6.54 -12.49
C GLY A 93 18.68 7.91 -13.15
N SER A 94 19.74 8.71 -13.03
CA SER A 94 19.77 10.11 -13.42
C SER A 94 19.44 10.33 -14.89
N ALA A 95 19.89 9.44 -15.78
CA ALA A 95 19.60 9.55 -17.22
C ALA A 95 18.11 9.39 -17.55
N LEU A 96 17.39 8.54 -16.81
CA LEU A 96 15.93 8.42 -16.97
C LEU A 96 15.25 9.67 -16.40
N LEU A 97 15.65 10.10 -15.20
CA LEU A 97 15.13 11.31 -14.57
C LEU A 97 15.24 12.53 -15.49
N GLU A 98 16.43 12.81 -16.02
CA GLU A 98 16.68 13.90 -16.97
C GLU A 98 15.79 13.78 -18.21
N SER A 99 15.58 12.56 -18.72
CA SER A 99 14.70 12.32 -19.86
C SER A 99 13.24 12.61 -19.53
N ARG A 100 12.75 12.25 -18.33
CA ARG A 100 11.38 12.55 -17.89
C ARG A 100 11.18 14.04 -17.66
N ILE A 101 12.15 14.72 -17.04
CA ILE A 101 12.16 16.18 -16.88
C ILE A 101 12.07 16.88 -18.24
N GLU A 102 12.84 16.43 -19.23
CA GLU A 102 12.79 17.02 -20.57
C GLU A 102 11.46 16.74 -21.29
N GLN A 103 10.86 15.56 -21.09
CA GLN A 103 9.51 15.28 -21.58
C GLN A 103 8.46 16.19 -20.93
N ALA A 104 8.57 16.45 -19.62
CA ALA A 104 7.63 17.27 -18.87
C ALA A 104 7.55 18.71 -19.38
N LYS A 105 8.67 19.29 -19.87
CA LYS A 105 8.69 20.62 -20.50
C LYS A 105 7.84 20.73 -21.76
N GLY A 106 7.38 19.60 -22.30
CA GLY A 106 6.46 19.55 -23.44
C GLY A 106 4.99 19.67 -23.05
N PHE A 107 4.64 19.68 -21.76
CA PHE A 107 3.27 19.83 -21.31
C PHE A 107 2.70 21.24 -21.59
N PRO A 108 1.37 21.41 -21.52
CA PRO A 108 0.77 22.75 -21.57
C PRO A 108 1.10 23.55 -20.30
N GLU A 109 1.26 24.88 -20.44
CA GLU A 109 1.34 25.79 -19.29
C GLU A 109 0.12 25.62 -18.37
N PRO A 110 0.32 25.58 -17.03
CA PRO A 110 1.57 25.79 -16.28
C PRO A 110 2.38 24.51 -15.97
N LEU A 111 1.96 23.34 -16.47
CA LEU A 111 2.57 22.05 -16.12
C LEU A 111 3.97 21.85 -16.72
N ASP A 112 4.33 22.62 -17.75
CA ASP A 112 5.67 22.60 -18.34
C ASP A 112 6.77 23.10 -17.40
N GLU A 113 6.42 23.87 -16.36
CA GLU A 113 7.33 24.29 -15.30
C GLU A 113 7.14 23.47 -14.01
N ALA A 114 5.89 23.21 -13.59
CA ALA A 114 5.59 22.48 -12.35
C ALA A 114 6.02 21.00 -12.41
N ILE A 115 5.66 20.33 -13.50
CA ILE A 115 6.28 19.13 -14.11
C ILE A 115 7.74 18.85 -13.71
N PRO A 116 8.69 19.51 -14.43
CA PRO A 116 10.11 19.42 -14.15
C PRO A 116 10.49 19.61 -12.68
N GLN A 117 9.97 20.66 -12.03
CA GLN A 117 10.37 21.00 -10.67
C GLN A 117 9.97 19.91 -9.67
N LEU A 118 8.76 19.35 -9.80
CA LEU A 118 8.31 18.24 -8.97
C LEU A 118 9.20 17.00 -9.13
N LEU A 119 9.65 16.69 -10.35
CA LEU A 119 10.56 15.56 -10.59
C LEU A 119 11.97 15.81 -10.06
N GLU A 120 12.42 17.06 -10.03
CA GLU A 120 13.69 17.44 -9.38
C GLU A 120 13.60 17.31 -7.84
N ASP A 121 12.47 17.69 -7.26
CA ASP A 121 12.24 17.67 -5.81
C ASP A 121 11.86 16.27 -5.28
N LEU A 122 11.21 15.45 -6.11
CA LEU A 122 10.80 14.09 -5.77
C LEU A 122 11.18 13.07 -6.88
N PRO A 123 12.48 12.84 -7.13
CA PRO A 123 12.95 11.88 -8.13
C PRO A 123 12.35 10.46 -8.04
N PRO A 124 12.11 9.90 -6.83
CA PRO A 124 11.51 8.57 -6.65
C PRO A 124 10.20 8.33 -7.39
N LEU A 125 9.48 9.37 -7.84
CA LEU A 125 8.32 9.17 -8.72
C LEU A 125 8.67 8.40 -10.00
N VAL A 126 9.87 8.56 -10.54
CA VAL A 126 10.23 7.94 -11.84
C VAL A 126 11.61 7.29 -11.88
N ALA A 127 12.47 7.55 -10.89
CA ALA A 127 13.85 7.10 -10.89
C ALA A 127 14.46 7.04 -9.49
N ALA A 128 15.55 6.29 -9.35
CA ALA A 128 16.44 6.32 -8.18
C ALA A 128 17.83 6.81 -8.65
N PRO A 129 18.15 8.11 -8.59
CA PRO A 129 19.42 8.63 -9.09
C PRO A 129 20.64 7.96 -8.44
N GLU A 130 21.70 7.72 -9.22
CA GLU A 130 22.92 7.03 -8.76
C GLU A 130 23.62 7.76 -7.62
N ALA A 131 23.42 9.07 -7.47
CA ALA A 131 23.99 9.85 -6.38
C ALA A 131 23.47 9.46 -4.99
N GLY A 132 22.24 8.91 -4.92
CA GLY A 132 21.63 8.40 -3.69
C GLY A 132 21.75 6.89 -3.54
N ARG A 133 22.59 6.22 -4.35
CA ARG A 133 22.81 4.77 -4.27
C ARG A 133 24.12 4.45 -3.57
N GLU A 134 24.08 3.43 -2.72
CA GLU A 134 25.26 2.86 -2.07
C GLU A 134 25.34 1.36 -2.33
N PRO A 135 26.55 0.79 -2.48
CA PRO A 135 26.72 -0.65 -2.59
C PRO A 135 26.32 -1.34 -1.27
N ILE A 136 25.77 -2.54 -1.36
CA ILE A 136 25.51 -3.43 -0.22
C ILE A 136 26.73 -4.32 -0.03
N GLU A 137 27.21 -4.51 1.21
CA GLU A 137 28.39 -5.36 1.46
C GLU A 137 28.05 -6.86 1.31
N ASP A 138 29.04 -7.66 0.92
CA ASP A 138 28.89 -9.12 0.77
C ASP A 138 28.43 -9.75 2.09
N GLY A 139 27.19 -10.26 2.11
CA GLY A 139 26.55 -10.90 3.28
C GLY A 139 25.45 -10.08 3.96
N GLU A 140 25.19 -8.83 3.53
CA GLU A 140 24.08 -7.99 3.99
C GLU A 140 22.82 -8.11 3.11
N SER A 141 22.89 -8.83 2.00
CA SER A 141 21.73 -9.21 1.19
C SER A 141 21.71 -10.72 0.99
N ASP A 142 20.54 -11.28 0.67
CA ASP A 142 20.36 -12.67 0.19
C ASP A 142 21.11 -12.94 -1.14
N GLY A 143 22.00 -12.02 -1.55
CA GLY A 143 22.87 -12.08 -2.71
C GLY A 143 22.29 -11.43 -3.96
N ILE A 144 21.03 -10.98 -3.94
CA ILE A 144 20.35 -10.42 -5.12
C ILE A 144 20.68 -8.93 -5.30
N ALA A 145 20.31 -8.08 -4.34
CA ALA A 145 20.56 -6.65 -4.42
C ALA A 145 22.06 -6.33 -4.25
N GLN A 146 22.58 -5.49 -5.15
CA GLN A 146 23.97 -5.00 -5.14
C GLN A 146 24.08 -3.56 -4.65
N GLU A 147 22.99 -2.79 -4.78
CA GLU A 147 22.89 -1.40 -4.33
C GLU A 147 21.61 -1.23 -3.50
N ARG A 148 21.63 -0.24 -2.61
CA ARG A 148 20.45 0.32 -1.95
C ARG A 148 20.36 1.81 -2.25
N PHE A 149 19.15 2.34 -2.26
CA PHE A 149 18.88 3.76 -2.28
C PHE A 149 18.76 4.26 -0.85
N THR A 150 19.61 5.22 -0.46
CA THR A 150 19.83 5.60 0.93
C THR A 150 19.07 6.86 1.35
N GLU A 151 18.51 7.60 0.40
CA GLU A 151 17.56 8.65 0.72
C GLU A 151 16.30 8.03 1.36
N PRO A 152 15.81 8.54 2.49
CA PRO A 152 14.65 7.95 3.15
C PRO A 152 13.41 7.98 2.25
N THR A 153 12.88 6.81 1.93
CA THR A 153 11.72 6.64 1.04
C THR A 153 10.56 6.01 1.79
N LEU A 154 9.37 6.07 1.17
CA LEU A 154 8.20 5.33 1.64
C LEU A 154 8.25 3.82 1.30
N TYR A 155 9.30 3.33 0.64
CA TYR A 155 9.45 1.93 0.25
C TYR A 155 10.43 1.18 1.16
N SER A 156 10.52 1.56 2.44
CA SER A 156 11.42 0.91 3.38
C SER A 156 10.89 -0.45 3.86
N ASP A 157 11.78 -1.18 4.53
CA ASP A 157 11.43 -2.37 5.31
C ASP A 157 11.00 -2.01 6.75
N ASP A 158 11.15 -0.74 7.16
CA ASP A 158 10.83 -0.27 8.50
C ASP A 158 9.34 0.07 8.62
N ALA A 159 8.64 -0.63 9.50
CA ALA A 159 7.26 -0.34 9.83
C ALA A 159 6.93 -0.70 11.27
N GLU A 160 5.88 -0.08 11.79
CA GLU A 160 5.36 -0.33 13.11
C GLU A 160 3.89 -0.73 13.01
N VAL A 161 3.51 -1.75 13.76
CA VAL A 161 2.13 -2.26 13.80
C VAL A 161 1.27 -1.29 14.58
N THR A 162 0.09 -0.98 14.06
CA THR A 162 -0.92 -0.18 14.76
C THR A 162 -2.32 -0.76 14.49
N SER A 163 -3.34 0.09 14.36
CA SER A 163 -4.71 -0.31 14.04
C SER A 163 -5.23 0.51 12.87
N GLY A 164 -5.98 -0.13 11.99
CA GLY A 164 -6.63 0.55 10.89
C GLY A 164 -7.71 -0.30 10.23
N SER A 165 -8.67 0.38 9.65
CA SER A 165 -9.74 -0.20 8.84
C SER A 165 -9.93 0.64 7.58
N PHE A 166 -10.37 -0.01 6.53
CA PHE A 166 -10.77 0.70 5.32
C PHE A 166 -11.82 -0.09 4.55
N GLU A 167 -12.54 0.63 3.71
CA GLU A 167 -13.27 0.08 2.58
C GLU A 167 -13.00 0.98 1.37
N ILE A 168 -12.66 0.37 0.24
CA ILE A 168 -12.50 1.08 -1.03
C ILE A 168 -13.23 0.34 -2.14
N SER A 169 -13.95 1.09 -2.97
CA SER A 169 -14.51 0.60 -4.24
C SER A 169 -13.87 1.36 -5.40
N TYR A 170 -13.15 0.64 -6.27
CA TYR A 170 -12.55 1.16 -7.49
C TYR A 170 -13.54 1.03 -8.66
N GLN A 171 -13.90 2.14 -9.30
CA GLN A 171 -14.76 2.15 -10.49
C GLN A 171 -13.95 2.59 -11.71
N ASP A 172 -13.44 1.60 -12.44
CA ASP A 172 -12.63 1.77 -13.65
C ASP A 172 -13.57 1.80 -14.87
N HIS A 173 -13.70 3.00 -15.45
CA HIS A 173 -14.58 3.30 -16.56
C HIS A 173 -13.82 3.62 -17.85
N GLN A 174 -12.50 3.77 -17.81
CA GLN A 174 -11.70 4.05 -19.00
C GLN A 174 -10.39 3.25 -19.05
N PRO A 175 -10.10 2.59 -20.18
CA PRO A 175 -8.95 1.69 -20.25
C PRO A 175 -7.61 2.38 -20.55
N TYR A 176 -7.59 3.70 -20.77
CA TYR A 176 -6.38 4.45 -21.12
C TYR A 176 -6.50 5.93 -20.71
N ASP A 177 -5.35 6.55 -20.46
CA ASP A 177 -5.25 7.98 -20.18
C ASP A 177 -5.74 8.81 -21.38
N LEU A 178 -6.51 9.87 -21.08
CA LEU A 178 -7.05 10.79 -22.08
C LEU A 178 -6.33 12.14 -22.02
N PRO A 179 -6.23 12.87 -23.15
CA PRO A 179 -5.78 14.26 -23.11
C PRO A 179 -6.80 15.13 -22.37
N GLY A 180 -6.36 15.84 -21.34
CA GLY A 180 -7.23 16.69 -20.53
C GLY A 180 -6.50 17.34 -19.37
N ALA A 181 -7.24 18.05 -18.53
CA ALA A 181 -6.76 18.40 -17.19
C ALA A 181 -6.64 17.11 -16.35
N PRO A 182 -5.78 17.08 -15.31
CA PRO A 182 -5.62 15.88 -14.48
C PRO A 182 -6.92 15.29 -13.92
N GLY A 183 -7.92 16.12 -13.57
CA GLY A 183 -9.22 15.65 -13.07
C GLY A 183 -10.26 15.31 -14.15
N ASP A 184 -9.91 15.39 -15.44
CA ASP A 184 -10.83 15.06 -16.54
C ASP A 184 -10.89 13.53 -16.75
N THR A 185 -11.53 12.85 -15.79
CA THR A 185 -11.65 11.38 -15.72
C THR A 185 -13.10 10.96 -15.53
N THR A 186 -13.47 9.78 -16.04
CA THR A 186 -14.76 9.14 -15.75
C THR A 186 -14.67 8.14 -14.61
N ASP A 187 -13.47 7.84 -14.12
CA ASP A 187 -13.27 6.91 -13.03
C ASP A 187 -13.65 7.56 -11.70
N SER A 188 -13.98 6.70 -10.74
CA SER A 188 -14.30 7.11 -9.39
C SER A 188 -13.78 6.09 -8.38
N ILE A 189 -13.60 6.56 -7.16
CA ILE A 189 -13.48 5.67 -6.00
C ILE A 189 -14.43 6.13 -4.91
N GLU A 190 -14.90 5.17 -4.13
CA GLU A 190 -15.52 5.41 -2.82
C GLU A 190 -14.52 4.89 -1.78
N LEU A 191 -14.08 5.75 -0.86
CA LEU A 191 -13.06 5.42 0.14
C LEU A 191 -13.52 5.87 1.53
N ASP A 192 -13.51 4.94 2.47
CA ASP A 192 -13.52 5.18 3.91
C ASP A 192 -12.25 4.54 4.47
N ALA A 193 -11.36 5.34 5.06
CA ALA A 193 -10.12 4.83 5.66
C ALA A 193 -9.80 5.57 6.95
N GLN A 194 -9.62 4.80 8.02
CA GLN A 194 -9.30 5.28 9.36
C GLN A 194 -8.21 4.41 9.98
N PHE A 195 -7.18 5.02 10.53
CA PHE A 195 -6.04 4.29 11.09
C PHE A 195 -5.24 5.13 12.09
N THR A 196 -4.36 4.50 12.85
CA THR A 196 -3.49 5.18 13.81
C THR A 196 -2.02 5.14 13.40
N ASP A 197 -1.27 6.18 13.77
CA ASP A 197 0.19 6.08 13.79
C ASP A 197 0.68 5.41 15.09
N PRO A 198 1.97 5.05 15.20
CA PRO A 198 2.49 4.38 16.39
C PRO A 198 2.46 5.24 17.67
N ALA A 199 2.32 6.56 17.54
CA ALA A 199 2.11 7.46 18.66
C ALA A 199 0.63 7.52 19.10
N GLY A 200 -0.27 6.80 18.43
CA GLY A 200 -1.69 6.73 18.73
C GLY A 200 -2.49 7.93 18.19
N ASN A 201 -1.95 8.72 17.27
CA ASN A 201 -2.74 9.74 16.59
C ASN A 201 -3.68 9.07 15.60
N GLU A 202 -4.93 9.50 15.56
CA GLU A 202 -5.96 8.97 14.65
C GLU A 202 -5.93 9.75 13.33
N TYR A 203 -5.96 9.05 12.20
CA TYR A 203 -5.98 9.60 10.85
C TYR A 203 -7.26 9.18 10.12
N GLU A 204 -7.82 10.10 9.34
CA GLU A 204 -8.93 9.84 8.43
C GLU A 204 -8.61 10.47 7.07
N LEU A 205 -8.86 9.72 5.99
CA LEU A 205 -8.65 10.19 4.63
C LEU A 205 -9.98 10.56 3.98
N GLU A 206 -10.14 11.84 3.65
CA GLU A 206 -11.32 12.36 2.95
C GLU A 206 -10.98 12.51 1.46
N HIS A 207 -11.33 11.52 0.64
CA HIS A 207 -11.12 11.58 -0.81
C HIS A 207 -12.11 12.55 -1.49
N ASP A 208 -11.62 13.43 -2.37
CA ASP A 208 -12.43 14.40 -3.11
C ASP A 208 -12.72 13.92 -4.54
N HIS A 209 -11.69 13.64 -5.33
CA HIS A 209 -11.84 13.11 -6.70
C HIS A 209 -10.57 12.41 -7.21
N VAL A 210 -10.78 11.51 -8.18
CA VAL A 210 -9.72 10.82 -8.92
C VAL A 210 -9.01 11.79 -9.86
N VAL A 211 -7.72 11.59 -10.05
CA VAL A 211 -6.88 12.34 -10.98
C VAL A 211 -6.03 11.40 -11.83
N GLN A 212 -5.79 11.79 -13.08
CA GLN A 212 -4.74 11.28 -13.94
C GLN A 212 -3.46 12.09 -13.67
N PRO A 213 -2.46 11.55 -12.94
CA PRO A 213 -1.25 12.29 -12.61
C PRO A 213 -0.50 12.70 -13.88
N PRO A 214 -0.13 13.98 -14.05
CA PRO A 214 0.57 14.44 -15.24
C PRO A 214 2.07 14.10 -15.20
N ILE A 215 2.43 12.85 -14.95
CA ILE A 215 3.82 12.38 -14.86
C ILE A 215 4.22 11.74 -16.19
N PRO A 216 5.31 12.19 -16.86
CA PRO A 216 5.67 11.66 -18.16
C PRO A 216 5.92 10.14 -18.15
N GLY A 217 5.16 9.43 -18.98
CA GLY A 217 5.27 7.99 -19.16
C GLY A 217 4.46 7.14 -18.19
N TYR A 218 3.73 7.76 -17.26
CA TYR A 218 2.65 7.08 -16.58
C TYR A 218 1.51 6.83 -17.57
N GLU A 219 0.89 5.67 -17.43
CA GLU A 219 -0.34 5.26 -18.08
C GLU A 219 -1.27 4.76 -16.97
N THR A 220 -2.16 5.62 -16.48
CA THR A 220 -2.97 5.39 -15.27
C THR A 220 -4.42 4.98 -15.56
N GLY A 221 -4.77 4.73 -16.82
CA GLY A 221 -6.15 4.41 -17.18
C GLY A 221 -7.14 5.50 -16.80
N GLY A 222 -6.71 6.77 -16.79
CA GLY A 222 -7.53 7.90 -16.33
C GLY A 222 -7.58 8.11 -14.82
N GLY A 223 -6.80 7.34 -14.06
CA GLY A 223 -6.61 7.52 -12.63
C GLY A 223 -7.12 6.34 -11.80
N VAL A 224 -7.85 5.39 -12.38
CA VAL A 224 -8.11 4.07 -11.77
C VAL A 224 -7.67 2.97 -12.73
N LEU A 225 -6.99 1.94 -12.21
CA LEU A 225 -6.58 0.76 -12.96
C LEU A 225 -7.03 -0.50 -12.25
N THR A 226 -7.66 -1.41 -13.00
CA THR A 226 -8.00 -2.74 -12.50
C THR A 226 -7.37 -3.86 -13.33
N GLY A 227 -6.83 -4.88 -12.67
CA GLY A 227 -6.25 -6.07 -13.30
C GLY A 227 -5.07 -5.75 -14.23
N SER A 228 -4.14 -4.93 -13.77
CA SER A 228 -2.99 -4.43 -14.54
C SER A 228 -1.68 -4.55 -13.77
N TRP A 229 -0.54 -4.39 -14.45
CA TRP A 229 0.78 -4.39 -13.83
C TRP A 229 1.28 -2.96 -13.66
N LEU A 230 1.79 -2.63 -12.48
CA LEU A 230 2.33 -1.32 -12.12
C LEU A 230 3.76 -1.46 -11.56
N HIS A 231 4.45 -0.33 -11.45
CA HIS A 231 5.77 -0.20 -10.83
C HIS A 231 6.90 -0.97 -11.54
N GLY A 232 8.03 -1.20 -10.86
CA GLY A 232 9.21 -1.87 -11.39
C GLY A 232 9.62 -1.36 -12.78
N ILE A 233 9.48 -2.22 -13.80
CA ILE A 233 9.87 -1.87 -15.17
C ILE A 233 8.77 -1.20 -16.02
N THR A 234 7.51 -1.21 -15.57
CA THR A 234 6.34 -0.79 -16.38
C THR A 234 6.40 0.67 -16.81
N GLY A 235 6.95 1.53 -15.97
CA GLY A 235 7.05 2.97 -16.20
C GLY A 235 5.89 3.80 -15.62
N THR A 236 4.85 3.15 -15.07
CA THR A 236 3.77 3.78 -14.30
C THR A 236 3.99 3.50 -12.82
N GLY A 237 3.98 4.54 -11.99
CA GLY A 237 4.35 4.44 -10.58
C GLY A 237 5.86 4.47 -10.33
N SER A 238 6.25 4.57 -9.06
CA SER A 238 7.66 4.56 -8.68
C SER A 238 8.30 3.22 -9.03
N PRO A 239 9.52 3.19 -9.61
CA PRO A 239 10.24 1.96 -9.83
C PRO A 239 10.80 1.32 -8.53
N LEU A 240 10.66 1.98 -7.37
CA LEU A 240 11.16 1.48 -6.09
C LEU A 240 10.26 0.39 -5.48
N LEU A 241 8.96 0.41 -5.83
CA LEU A 241 8.08 -0.74 -5.62
C LEU A 241 8.35 -1.77 -6.73
N THR A 242 8.25 -3.04 -6.36
CA THR A 242 8.38 -4.16 -7.29
C THR A 242 7.29 -4.13 -8.37
N GLU A 243 7.58 -4.64 -9.57
CA GLU A 243 6.55 -4.86 -10.60
C GLU A 243 5.45 -5.78 -10.03
N THR A 244 4.26 -5.21 -9.80
CA THR A 244 3.20 -5.88 -9.05
C THR A 244 1.90 -5.93 -9.81
N TYR A 245 1.21 -7.08 -9.73
CA TYR A 245 -0.15 -7.21 -10.22
C TYR A 245 -1.09 -6.45 -9.29
N THR A 246 -1.87 -5.56 -9.89
CA THR A 246 -2.78 -4.64 -9.20
C THR A 246 -4.21 -5.07 -9.50
N TYR A 247 -4.93 -5.48 -8.45
CA TYR A 247 -6.36 -5.81 -8.53
C TYR A 247 -7.16 -4.52 -8.76
N GLY A 248 -6.87 -3.49 -7.97
CA GLY A 248 -7.38 -2.12 -8.13
C GLY A 248 -6.33 -1.13 -7.66
N GLY A 249 -6.15 -0.03 -8.39
CA GLY A 249 -5.23 1.04 -8.03
C GLY A 249 -5.80 2.38 -8.44
N SER A 250 -5.61 3.41 -7.63
CA SER A 250 -6.18 4.74 -7.89
C SER A 250 -5.21 5.87 -7.54
N TRP A 251 -5.29 6.96 -8.30
CA TRP A 251 -4.70 8.24 -7.94
C TRP A 251 -5.82 9.24 -7.73
N GLY A 252 -5.83 9.86 -6.57
CA GLY A 252 -6.83 10.86 -6.21
C GLY A 252 -6.20 12.01 -5.44
N VAL A 253 -7.04 12.99 -5.11
CA VAL A 253 -6.69 14.07 -4.21
C VAL A 253 -7.74 14.17 -3.12
N GLY A 254 -7.30 14.58 -1.93
CA GLY A 254 -8.20 14.69 -0.79
C GLY A 254 -7.57 15.38 0.39
N ASP A 255 -8.35 15.47 1.46
CA ASP A 255 -7.95 16.00 2.74
C ASP A 255 -7.50 14.87 3.69
N VAL A 256 -6.57 15.20 4.58
CA VAL A 256 -6.19 14.37 5.73
C VAL A 256 -6.72 15.04 6.99
N ARG A 257 -7.46 14.29 7.81
CA ARG A 257 -7.75 14.67 9.20
C ARG A 257 -6.83 13.95 10.15
N ILE A 258 -6.47 14.61 11.24
CA ILE A 258 -5.70 14.05 12.34
C ILE A 258 -6.40 14.40 13.65
N ASN A 259 -6.68 13.39 14.48
CA ASN A 259 -7.38 13.53 15.76
C ASN A 259 -8.70 14.34 15.64
N GLY A 260 -9.43 14.11 14.54
CA GLY A 260 -10.68 14.79 14.20
C GLY A 260 -10.53 16.23 13.65
N GLU A 261 -9.32 16.78 13.61
CA GLU A 261 -9.02 18.10 13.05
C GLU A 261 -8.52 17.99 11.61
N LEU A 262 -8.88 18.94 10.75
CA LEU A 262 -8.36 18.96 9.38
C LEU A 262 -6.88 19.39 9.41
N ALA A 263 -5.96 18.51 9.03
CA ALA A 263 -4.53 18.80 9.01
C ALA A 263 -4.08 19.53 7.73
N THR A 264 -4.79 19.32 6.64
CA THR A 264 -4.50 19.83 5.29
C THR A 264 -5.25 21.13 4.99
N GLU A 265 -5.24 22.07 5.94
CA GLU A 265 -5.89 23.38 5.78
C GLU A 265 -5.30 24.21 4.62
N ASP A 266 -4.06 23.90 4.22
CA ASP A 266 -3.31 24.53 3.14
C ASP A 266 -3.65 23.98 1.75
N GLY A 267 -4.46 22.92 1.68
CA GLY A 267 -4.96 22.31 0.46
C GLY A 267 -4.77 20.80 0.45
N PHE A 268 -5.39 20.15 -0.54
CA PHE A 268 -5.36 18.70 -0.69
C PHE A 268 -3.95 18.12 -0.74
N ARG A 269 -3.85 16.82 -0.53
CA ARG A 269 -2.69 16.00 -0.87
C ARG A 269 -3.08 14.94 -1.89
N VAL A 270 -2.10 14.42 -2.62
CA VAL A 270 -2.31 13.27 -3.51
C VAL A 270 -2.44 12.02 -2.64
N ILE A 271 -3.56 11.32 -2.81
CA ILE A 271 -3.90 10.07 -2.13
C ILE A 271 -3.86 8.97 -3.19
N HIS A 272 -3.07 7.93 -2.95
CA HIS A 272 -2.86 6.81 -3.86
C HIS A 272 -3.16 5.51 -3.11
N PHE A 273 -4.12 4.73 -3.59
CA PHE A 273 -4.46 3.43 -3.01
C PHE A 273 -4.21 2.34 -4.04
N MET A 274 -3.69 1.20 -3.60
CA MET A 274 -3.64 0.02 -4.44
C MET A 274 -3.93 -1.24 -3.62
N THR A 275 -4.74 -2.12 -4.17
CA THR A 275 -4.84 -3.52 -3.76
C THR A 275 -4.05 -4.34 -4.74
N THR A 276 -3.01 -5.01 -4.26
CA THR A 276 -2.02 -5.70 -5.11
C THR A 276 -1.74 -7.09 -4.61
N GLN A 277 -1.07 -7.92 -5.41
CA GLN A 277 -0.42 -9.11 -4.85
C GLN A 277 0.56 -8.71 -3.75
N THR A 278 0.68 -9.50 -2.69
CA THR A 278 1.51 -9.17 -1.52
C THR A 278 2.97 -8.95 -1.90
N VAL A 279 3.51 -7.77 -1.55
CA VAL A 279 4.90 -7.38 -1.88
C VAL A 279 5.87 -7.43 -0.69
N ARG A 280 5.40 -7.87 0.48
CA ARG A 280 6.21 -8.00 1.70
C ARG A 280 6.22 -9.45 2.16
N ASP A 281 7.39 -9.92 2.57
CA ASP A 281 7.52 -11.27 3.12
C ASP A 281 7.11 -11.33 4.60
N GLU A 282 7.13 -12.53 5.17
CA GLU A 282 6.90 -12.81 6.58
C GLU A 282 7.83 -12.02 7.52
N ARG A 283 8.93 -11.41 7.06
CA ARG A 283 9.80 -10.58 7.91
C ARG A 283 9.54 -9.09 7.69
N TYR A 284 8.42 -8.78 7.03
CA TYR A 284 8.00 -7.45 6.61
C TYR A 284 8.93 -6.77 5.60
N ARG A 285 9.91 -7.50 5.07
CA ARG A 285 10.87 -7.00 4.10
C ARG A 285 10.18 -6.88 2.75
N MET A 286 10.33 -5.72 2.10
CA MET A 286 9.79 -5.52 0.77
C MET A 286 10.59 -6.32 -0.25
N ALA A 287 9.89 -7.20 -0.96
CA ALA A 287 10.45 -8.06 -1.99
C ALA A 287 11.03 -7.26 -3.17
N LEU A 288 12.06 -7.79 -3.81
CA LEU A 288 12.59 -7.31 -5.10
C LEU A 288 11.80 -7.93 -6.26
N ASP A 289 11.88 -7.35 -7.46
CA ASP A 289 11.25 -7.92 -8.67
C ASP A 289 11.70 -9.36 -8.95
N GLU A 290 12.93 -9.72 -8.58
CA GLU A 290 13.47 -11.07 -8.70
C GLU A 290 12.83 -12.10 -7.76
N GLU A 291 12.20 -11.63 -6.68
CA GLU A 291 11.61 -12.45 -5.62
C GLU A 291 10.09 -12.61 -5.80
N MET A 292 9.48 -11.85 -6.72
CA MET A 292 8.05 -11.91 -6.98
C MET A 292 7.65 -13.04 -7.95
N PRO A 293 6.45 -13.62 -7.81
CA PRO A 293 5.53 -13.46 -6.68
C PRO A 293 6.00 -14.25 -5.45
N LEU A 294 5.72 -13.73 -4.25
CA LEU A 294 5.92 -14.45 -3.00
C LEU A 294 4.94 -15.63 -2.91
N ALA A 295 5.40 -16.76 -2.39
CA ALA A 295 4.51 -17.87 -2.06
C ALA A 295 3.70 -17.53 -0.79
N PRO A 296 2.47 -18.06 -0.61
CA PRO A 296 1.65 -17.75 0.57
C PRO A 296 2.38 -18.01 1.90
N ASP A 297 3.12 -19.11 2.00
CA ASP A 297 3.93 -19.47 3.16
C ASP A 297 5.11 -18.52 3.42
N GLU A 298 5.43 -17.64 2.47
CA GLU A 298 6.45 -16.59 2.62
C GLU A 298 5.83 -15.22 2.94
N THR A 299 4.51 -15.12 3.15
CA THR A 299 3.77 -13.87 3.36
C THR A 299 3.12 -13.79 4.73
N ILE A 300 2.84 -12.56 5.18
CA ILE A 300 2.14 -12.30 6.44
C ILE A 300 0.76 -12.97 6.41
N ALA A 301 0.50 -13.85 7.38
CA ALA A 301 -0.75 -14.58 7.52
C ALA A 301 -1.22 -15.33 6.25
N GLY A 302 -0.30 -15.76 5.38
CA GLY A 302 -0.64 -16.51 4.16
C GLY A 302 -1.31 -15.69 3.06
N GLN A 303 -1.28 -14.35 3.16
CA GLN A 303 -2.04 -13.45 2.31
C GLN A 303 -1.38 -13.28 0.94
N ILE A 304 -2.16 -13.51 -0.11
CA ILE A 304 -1.69 -13.35 -1.50
C ILE A 304 -1.95 -11.97 -2.09
N HIS A 305 -2.78 -11.18 -1.43
CA HIS A 305 -2.98 -9.78 -1.73
C HIS A 305 -2.96 -8.97 -0.45
N HIS A 306 -2.55 -7.72 -0.60
CA HIS A 306 -2.64 -6.72 0.45
C HIS A 306 -3.04 -5.36 -0.13
N THR A 307 -3.51 -4.44 0.71
CA THR A 307 -3.82 -3.07 0.29
C THR A 307 -2.89 -2.06 0.93
N HIS A 308 -2.37 -1.15 0.13
CA HIS A 308 -1.58 -0.04 0.63
C HIS A 308 -2.11 1.32 0.17
N GLY A 309 -2.23 2.23 1.13
CA GLY A 309 -2.68 3.60 0.95
C GLY A 309 -1.54 4.56 1.26
N VAL A 310 -1.24 5.43 0.30
CA VAL A 310 -0.15 6.40 0.39
C VAL A 310 -0.72 7.81 0.25
N VAL A 311 -0.43 8.67 1.22
CA VAL A 311 -0.57 10.12 1.03
C VAL A 311 0.81 10.67 0.69
N LEU A 312 0.97 11.06 -0.57
CA LEU A 312 2.24 11.53 -1.11
C LEU A 312 2.51 12.97 -0.65
N PRO A 313 3.79 13.37 -0.52
CA PRO A 313 4.21 14.75 -0.24
C PRO A 313 4.03 15.65 -1.47
N ILE A 314 2.82 15.67 -2.02
CA ILE A 314 2.47 16.39 -3.24
C ILE A 314 1.17 17.13 -2.97
N ARG A 315 1.21 18.46 -3.07
CA ARG A 315 0.01 19.30 -3.02
C ARG A 315 -0.37 19.73 -4.44
N PRO A 316 -1.57 19.37 -4.95
CA PRO A 316 -2.08 19.96 -6.18
C PRO A 316 -2.35 21.45 -5.97
N THR A 317 -1.96 22.27 -6.95
CA THR A 317 -2.25 23.71 -6.96
C THR A 317 -2.79 24.14 -8.32
N PRO A 318 -3.40 25.34 -8.43
CA PRO A 318 -3.81 25.87 -9.73
C PRO A 318 -2.66 26.03 -10.73
N ASP A 319 -1.41 26.15 -10.25
CA ASP A 319 -0.21 26.30 -11.07
C ASP A 319 0.48 24.94 -11.34
N GLY A 320 -0.14 23.83 -10.94
CA GLY A 320 0.42 22.48 -11.04
C GLY A 320 0.77 21.88 -9.66
N PRO A 321 1.05 20.57 -9.60
CA PRO A 321 1.45 19.92 -8.37
C PRO A 321 2.85 20.37 -7.93
N VAL A 322 3.05 20.50 -6.63
CA VAL A 322 4.33 20.87 -6.02
C VAL A 322 4.69 19.87 -4.93
N TYR A 323 5.99 19.65 -4.72
CA TYR A 323 6.44 18.93 -3.53
C TYR A 323 6.04 19.71 -2.28
N ASP A 324 5.32 19.06 -1.40
CA ASP A 324 4.87 19.63 -0.14
C ASP A 324 4.61 18.52 0.88
N PRO A 325 5.42 18.41 1.94
CA PRO A 325 5.26 17.38 2.97
C PRO A 325 3.82 17.28 3.49
N VAL A 326 3.39 16.06 3.77
CA VAL A 326 2.12 15.80 4.44
C VAL A 326 2.25 16.26 5.90
N PRO A 327 1.30 17.06 6.42
CA PRO A 327 1.34 17.55 7.79
C PRO A 327 0.91 16.46 8.78
N THR A 328 1.67 15.36 8.88
CA THR A 328 1.42 14.27 9.84
C THR A 328 1.70 14.69 11.28
N ALA A 329 1.20 13.92 12.25
CA ALA A 329 1.52 14.07 13.66
C ALA A 329 2.59 13.07 14.16
N MET A 330 3.02 12.14 13.30
CA MET A 330 4.06 11.16 13.61
C MET A 330 5.43 11.84 13.63
N GLU A 331 6.04 11.97 14.81
CA GLU A 331 7.39 12.51 14.97
C GLU A 331 8.45 11.43 14.72
N LEU A 332 9.41 11.73 13.82
CA LEU A 332 10.57 10.89 13.58
C LEU A 332 11.64 11.13 14.66
N PRO A 333 12.62 10.22 14.80
CA PRO A 333 13.76 10.42 15.72
C PRO A 333 14.56 11.72 15.48
N SER A 334 14.47 12.32 14.29
CA SER A 334 15.06 13.63 13.98
C SER A 334 14.36 14.81 14.67
N GLY A 335 13.12 14.61 15.16
CA GLY A 335 12.23 15.65 15.67
C GLY A 335 11.40 16.36 14.59
N GLU A 336 11.50 15.93 13.34
CA GLU A 336 10.62 16.36 12.25
C GLU A 336 9.43 15.39 12.14
N THR A 337 8.30 15.87 11.62
CA THR A 337 7.16 14.98 11.33
C THR A 337 7.39 14.20 10.05
N GLN A 338 6.85 12.99 9.98
CA GLN A 338 6.98 12.13 8.80
C GLN A 338 6.35 12.82 7.58
N PRO A 339 7.06 12.97 6.45
CA PRO A 339 6.61 13.83 5.36
C PRO A 339 5.55 13.18 4.45
N PHE A 340 5.16 11.93 4.72
CA PHE A 340 4.17 11.17 3.97
C PHE A 340 3.39 10.24 4.92
N ILE A 341 2.30 9.68 4.44
CA ILE A 341 1.62 8.55 5.07
C ILE A 341 1.77 7.35 4.15
N HIS A 342 2.14 6.19 4.69
CA HIS A 342 2.09 4.92 3.97
C HIS A 342 1.52 3.87 4.93
N ALA A 343 0.26 3.57 4.70
CA ALA A 343 -0.60 2.70 5.48
C ALA A 343 -0.74 1.37 4.73
N MET A 344 -0.49 0.26 5.42
CA MET A 344 -0.59 -1.08 4.85
C MET A 344 -1.64 -1.86 5.64
N TRP A 345 -2.65 -2.35 4.94
CA TRP A 345 -3.63 -3.31 5.44
C TRP A 345 -3.22 -4.66 4.86
N GLU A 346 -2.83 -5.58 5.73
CA GLU A 346 -2.18 -6.84 5.34
C GLU A 346 -3.14 -8.04 5.43
N GLN A 347 -4.39 -7.85 5.84
CA GLN A 347 -5.38 -8.92 6.01
C GLN A 347 -6.78 -8.43 5.57
N GLU A 348 -6.84 -7.78 4.43
CA GLU A 348 -8.09 -7.35 3.82
C GLU A 348 -8.79 -8.47 3.04
N GLU A 349 -10.06 -8.24 2.70
CA GLU A 349 -10.90 -9.12 1.91
C GLU A 349 -11.21 -8.45 0.57
N LEU A 350 -10.99 -9.18 -0.54
CA LEU A 350 -11.55 -8.83 -1.86
C LEU A 350 -13.06 -9.13 -1.87
N VAL A 351 -13.88 -8.15 -1.51
CA VAL A 351 -15.35 -8.26 -1.44
C VAL A 351 -15.97 -8.42 -2.84
N GLU A 352 -15.48 -7.64 -3.80
CA GLU A 352 -15.89 -7.73 -5.20
C GLU A 352 -14.66 -7.58 -6.09
N GLY A 353 -14.55 -8.38 -7.15
CA GLY A 353 -13.48 -8.26 -8.12
C GLY A 353 -13.04 -9.59 -8.71
N PRO A 354 -12.04 -9.58 -9.60
CA PRO A 354 -11.44 -10.80 -10.12
C PRO A 354 -10.90 -11.65 -8.97
N PHE A 355 -11.24 -12.94 -8.98
CA PHE A 355 -10.76 -13.92 -7.99
C PHE A 355 -11.28 -13.74 -6.55
N ALA A 356 -12.33 -12.94 -6.33
CA ALA A 356 -12.99 -12.85 -5.01
C ALA A 356 -13.45 -14.23 -4.47
N ASP A 357 -13.91 -15.11 -5.35
CA ASP A 357 -14.30 -16.50 -4.99
C ASP A 357 -13.15 -17.53 -5.11
N TRP A 358 -11.90 -17.09 -5.30
CA TRP A 358 -10.79 -18.00 -5.56
C TRP A 358 -10.16 -18.51 -4.25
N GLU A 359 -10.10 -19.83 -4.12
CA GLU A 359 -9.42 -20.52 -3.02
C GLU A 359 -8.28 -21.38 -3.58
N PHE A 360 -7.19 -21.53 -2.82
CA PHE A 360 -6.10 -22.43 -3.21
C PHE A 360 -6.58 -23.88 -3.27
N PRO A 361 -6.37 -24.58 -4.40
CA PRO A 361 -6.62 -26.01 -4.46
C PRO A 361 -5.63 -26.73 -3.53
N ASP A 362 -6.16 -27.53 -2.61
CA ASP A 362 -5.42 -28.33 -1.61
C ASP A 362 -4.93 -27.59 -0.35
N GLN A 363 -5.60 -26.52 0.12
CA GLN A 363 -5.53 -26.22 1.55
C GLN A 363 -6.05 -27.44 2.33
N PRO A 364 -5.28 -28.03 3.25
CA PRO A 364 -5.83 -29.05 4.13
C PRO A 364 -7.02 -28.41 4.84
N ALA A 365 -8.18 -29.06 4.73
CA ALA A 365 -9.40 -28.61 5.41
C ALA A 365 -9.04 -28.23 6.85
N GLU A 366 -9.49 -27.04 7.26
CA GLU A 366 -9.46 -26.55 8.64
C GLU A 366 -9.57 -27.74 9.58
N ALA A 367 -8.49 -28.02 10.28
CA ALA A 367 -8.49 -29.06 11.29
C ALA A 367 -9.34 -28.52 12.43
N GLU A 368 -10.64 -28.82 12.41
CA GLU A 368 -11.50 -28.54 13.54
C GLU A 368 -10.78 -29.01 14.82
N PRO A 369 -10.69 -28.14 15.84
CA PRO A 369 -9.95 -28.47 17.04
C PRO A 369 -10.49 -29.78 17.60
N ASP A 370 -9.61 -30.76 17.75
CA ASP A 370 -9.90 -31.96 18.52
C ASP A 370 -9.92 -31.51 19.99
N ASP A 371 -11.10 -31.05 20.44
CA ASP A 371 -11.45 -30.81 21.85
C ASP A 371 -11.38 -32.15 22.61
N GLN A 372 -10.18 -32.71 22.73
CA GLN A 372 -9.85 -33.77 23.66
C GLN A 372 -9.17 -33.14 24.86
N ASP A 373 -10.03 -32.58 25.69
CA ASP A 373 -9.81 -32.18 27.07
C ASP A 373 -9.30 -33.39 27.90
N THR A 374 -8.00 -33.68 27.80
CA THR A 374 -7.30 -34.58 28.74
C THR A 374 -6.66 -33.74 29.83
N ALA A 375 -7.48 -33.30 30.77
CA ALA A 375 -7.01 -32.69 32.01
C ALA A 375 -6.09 -33.66 32.78
N ASP A 376 -4.78 -33.42 32.69
CA ASP A 376 -3.85 -33.70 33.79
C ASP A 376 -3.96 -32.55 34.81
N ASP A 377 -3.78 -32.83 36.09
CA ASP A 377 -4.01 -31.87 37.21
C ASP A 377 -2.85 -30.85 37.38
N SER A 378 -2.01 -30.73 36.35
CA SER A 378 -1.02 -29.66 36.17
C SER A 378 -1.55 -28.71 35.10
N GLY A 379 -1.62 -27.41 35.39
CA GLY A 379 -1.97 -26.41 34.37
C GLY A 379 -0.98 -26.41 33.19
N PRO A 380 -1.22 -25.58 32.16
CA PRO A 380 -0.39 -25.54 30.96
C PRO A 380 1.07 -25.30 31.30
N ASP A 381 1.95 -25.88 30.49
CA ASP A 381 3.40 -25.73 30.66
C ASP A 381 3.82 -24.28 30.49
N PHE A 382 3.19 -23.55 29.56
CA PHE A 382 3.46 -22.14 29.29
C PHE A 382 2.19 -21.31 29.25
N ARG A 383 2.28 -20.07 29.73
CA ARG A 383 1.25 -19.04 29.53
C ARG A 383 1.81 -17.75 29.02
N PHE A 384 1.20 -17.19 27.99
CA PHE A 384 1.55 -15.89 27.39
C PHE A 384 0.37 -14.90 27.36
N LEU A 385 0.70 -13.62 27.30
CA LEU A 385 -0.17 -12.57 26.77
C LEU A 385 0.34 -12.20 25.36
N GLY A 386 -0.55 -12.22 24.36
CA GLY A 386 -0.27 -11.78 23.01
C GLY A 386 -0.58 -10.30 22.86
N ASP A 387 0.44 -9.48 22.63
CA ASP A 387 0.33 -8.06 22.31
C ASP A 387 1.23 -7.81 21.08
N ALA A 388 0.81 -7.01 20.12
CA ALA A 388 1.54 -6.75 18.89
C ALA A 388 2.96 -6.20 19.13
N SER A 389 3.27 -5.68 20.31
CA SER A 389 4.63 -5.31 20.70
C SER A 389 5.53 -6.50 21.08
N ALA A 390 4.99 -7.58 21.67
CA ALA A 390 5.70 -8.81 22.03
C ALA A 390 4.77 -9.91 22.60
N TRP A 391 5.22 -11.16 22.57
CA TRP A 391 4.71 -12.19 23.48
C TRP A 391 5.21 -11.90 24.90
N GLN A 392 4.31 -11.65 25.86
CA GLN A 392 4.70 -11.49 27.25
C GLN A 392 4.53 -12.79 28.03
N GLY A 393 5.60 -13.28 28.65
CA GLY A 393 5.54 -14.46 29.52
C GLY A 393 4.70 -14.24 30.78
N GLU A 394 3.81 -15.17 31.11
CA GLU A 394 3.06 -15.17 32.38
C GLU A 394 3.41 -16.37 33.27
N ALA A 395 3.58 -17.54 32.68
CA ALA A 395 3.96 -18.76 33.39
C ALA A 395 4.84 -19.67 32.51
N PRO A 396 5.79 -20.43 33.09
CA PRO A 396 6.11 -20.52 34.52
C PRO A 396 6.81 -19.27 35.06
N ASP A 397 7.02 -19.20 36.39
CA ASP A 397 7.72 -18.07 37.07
C ASP A 397 9.08 -17.72 36.43
N GLY A 398 9.70 -18.67 35.74
CA GLY A 398 11.00 -18.50 35.07
C GLY A 398 10.96 -17.59 33.83
N ILE A 399 9.78 -17.37 33.23
CA ILE A 399 9.61 -16.50 32.05
C ILE A 399 8.63 -15.35 32.31
N ALA A 400 8.07 -15.27 33.52
CA ALA A 400 7.05 -14.30 33.85
C ALA A 400 7.58 -12.85 33.76
N GLY A 401 6.92 -12.03 32.94
CA GLY A 401 7.27 -10.63 32.66
C GLY A 401 8.41 -10.45 31.68
N GLU A 402 8.90 -11.52 31.04
CA GLU A 402 9.86 -11.44 29.94
C GLU A 402 9.13 -11.24 28.61
N GLU A 403 9.64 -10.36 27.76
CA GLU A 403 9.19 -10.20 26.37
C GLU A 403 9.89 -11.25 25.50
N ASN A 404 9.12 -11.97 24.70
CA ASN A 404 9.56 -13.04 23.81
C ASN A 404 10.51 -14.07 24.49
N PRO A 405 10.10 -14.68 25.62
CA PRO A 405 10.98 -15.54 26.41
C PRO A 405 11.48 -16.77 25.65
N THR A 406 12.70 -17.22 25.91
CA THR A 406 13.19 -18.48 25.35
C THR A 406 12.43 -19.68 25.94
N LEU A 407 11.89 -20.56 25.08
CA LEU A 407 11.27 -21.81 25.50
C LEU A 407 12.31 -22.91 25.57
N SER A 408 12.61 -23.41 26.78
CA SER A 408 13.48 -24.57 26.98
C SER A 408 12.67 -25.86 27.01
N LEU A 409 12.90 -26.76 26.04
CA LEU A 409 12.10 -27.96 25.81
C LEU A 409 12.95 -29.23 25.87
N GLU A 410 12.35 -30.37 26.23
CA GLU A 410 12.95 -31.69 26.16
C GLU A 410 12.48 -32.41 24.89
N ALA A 411 13.42 -32.89 24.07
CA ALA A 411 13.11 -33.55 22.81
C ALA A 411 12.17 -34.75 22.99
N GLY A 412 11.04 -34.74 22.26
CA GLY A 412 10.02 -35.79 22.29
C GLY A 412 9.02 -35.68 23.45
N ALA A 413 9.11 -34.65 24.30
CA ALA A 413 8.05 -34.30 25.24
C ALA A 413 6.95 -33.47 24.55
N GLU A 414 5.72 -33.64 25.02
CA GLU A 414 4.56 -32.85 24.60
C GLU A 414 4.38 -31.68 25.57
N TYR A 415 4.06 -30.51 25.02
CA TYR A 415 3.88 -29.27 25.75
C TYR A 415 2.53 -28.65 25.43
N GLU A 416 1.93 -28.03 26.45
CA GLU A 416 0.73 -27.22 26.32
C GLU A 416 1.06 -25.73 26.59
N LEU A 417 0.81 -24.88 25.60
CA LEU A 417 0.90 -23.43 25.72
C LEU A 417 -0.50 -22.83 25.63
N VAL A 418 -0.84 -21.98 26.60
CA VAL A 418 -2.09 -21.20 26.57
C VAL A 418 -1.73 -19.74 26.45
N TRP A 419 -2.33 -19.02 25.52
CA TRP A 419 -2.11 -17.58 25.42
C TRP A 419 -3.45 -16.82 25.43
N GLU A 420 -3.44 -15.61 26.00
CA GLU A 420 -4.56 -14.67 26.00
C GLU A 420 -4.23 -13.48 25.07
N ASN A 421 -5.16 -13.11 24.21
CA ASN A 421 -5.03 -11.92 23.38
C ASN A 421 -5.20 -10.66 24.24
N ALA A 422 -4.19 -9.80 24.32
CA ALA A 422 -4.17 -8.65 25.23
C ALA A 422 -4.56 -7.32 24.58
N ASP A 423 -4.57 -7.22 23.24
CA ASP A 423 -4.73 -5.95 22.51
C ASP A 423 -5.89 -5.94 21.50
N GLY A 424 -6.52 -7.09 21.25
CA GLY A 424 -7.61 -7.25 20.29
C GLY A 424 -7.18 -7.22 18.82
N LEU A 425 -5.89 -7.31 18.52
CA LEU A 425 -5.38 -7.54 17.16
C LEU A 425 -5.37 -9.05 16.86
N GLN A 426 -5.41 -9.43 15.59
CA GLN A 426 -5.29 -10.84 15.23
C GLN A 426 -3.90 -11.38 15.59
N HIS A 427 -3.87 -12.43 16.39
CA HIS A 427 -2.66 -13.16 16.72
C HIS A 427 -2.83 -14.63 16.45
N ASN A 428 -1.75 -15.31 16.12
CA ASN A 428 -1.65 -16.75 16.26
C ASN A 428 -0.26 -17.12 16.79
N PHE A 429 -0.15 -18.32 17.34
CA PHE A 429 1.13 -18.88 17.75
C PHE A 429 1.59 -19.90 16.70
N ALA A 430 2.76 -19.64 16.11
CA ALA A 430 3.43 -20.51 15.14
C ALA A 430 4.83 -20.90 15.61
N ILE A 431 5.32 -22.04 15.15
CA ILE A 431 6.66 -22.59 15.40
C ILE A 431 7.32 -22.87 14.06
N GLU A 432 8.56 -22.41 13.89
CA GLU A 432 9.37 -22.61 12.68
C GLU A 432 10.69 -23.35 12.96
N ASP A 433 11.31 -23.85 11.89
CA ASP A 433 12.66 -24.43 11.91
C ASP A 433 13.78 -23.40 11.64
N GLU A 434 15.05 -23.84 11.65
CA GLU A 434 16.21 -22.97 11.39
C GLU A 434 16.22 -22.39 9.96
N ASP A 435 15.50 -23.04 9.03
CA ASP A 435 15.38 -22.60 7.64
C ASP A 435 14.19 -21.61 7.44
N GLY A 436 13.40 -21.34 8.48
CA GLY A 436 12.23 -20.47 8.45
C GLY A 436 10.94 -21.15 7.97
N SER A 437 10.91 -22.48 7.88
CA SER A 437 9.69 -23.19 7.49
C SER A 437 8.77 -23.44 8.68
N ASP A 438 7.49 -23.14 8.52
CA ASP A 438 6.47 -23.41 9.55
C ASP A 438 6.31 -24.91 9.80
N LEU A 439 6.53 -25.31 11.07
CA LEU A 439 6.30 -26.67 11.56
C LEU A 439 4.87 -26.85 12.10
N GLN A 440 4.32 -25.80 12.71
CA GLN A 440 2.96 -25.76 13.26
C GLN A 440 2.49 -24.32 13.40
N ALA A 441 1.23 -24.05 13.08
CA ALA A 441 0.56 -22.78 13.35
C ALA A 441 -0.83 -23.03 13.93
N SER A 442 -1.25 -22.18 14.85
CA SER A 442 -2.61 -22.13 15.38
C SER A 442 -3.49 -21.21 14.53
N GLU A 443 -4.81 -21.31 14.73
CA GLU A 443 -5.78 -20.40 14.09
C GLU A 443 -5.59 -18.97 14.59
N LEU A 444 -5.95 -18.00 13.75
CA LEU A 444 -5.94 -16.58 14.11
C LEU A 444 -7.06 -16.26 15.10
N LEU A 445 -6.71 -15.56 16.19
CA LEU A 445 -7.63 -15.12 17.23
C LEU A 445 -7.48 -13.61 17.44
N GLY A 446 -8.54 -12.85 17.16
CA GLY A 446 -8.57 -11.37 17.24
C GLY A 446 -9.51 -10.78 18.29
N GLU A 447 -10.00 -11.55 19.26
CA GLU A 447 -10.86 -11.04 20.33
C GLU A 447 -10.04 -10.74 21.59
N GLU A 448 -10.01 -9.48 22.05
CA GLU A 448 -9.34 -9.08 23.30
C GLU A 448 -9.88 -9.88 24.50
N GLY A 449 -8.97 -10.47 25.27
CA GLY A 449 -9.25 -11.33 26.42
C GLY A 449 -9.65 -12.77 26.08
N ALA A 450 -9.75 -13.12 24.80
CA ALA A 450 -9.94 -14.51 24.40
C ALA A 450 -8.64 -15.30 24.53
N THR A 451 -8.75 -16.59 24.83
CA THR A 451 -7.62 -17.49 25.03
C THR A 451 -7.61 -18.62 24.02
N GLN A 452 -6.43 -19.02 23.55
CA GLN A 452 -6.24 -20.21 22.72
C GLN A 452 -5.18 -21.13 23.33
N THR A 453 -5.40 -22.44 23.20
CA THR A 453 -4.45 -23.48 23.62
C THR A 453 -3.76 -24.07 22.40
N VAL A 454 -2.44 -24.21 22.47
CA VAL A 454 -1.61 -24.83 21.45
C VAL A 454 -0.84 -26.00 22.06
N THR A 455 -1.06 -27.19 21.53
CA THR A 455 -0.35 -28.41 21.93
C THR A 455 0.66 -28.80 20.86
N PHE A 456 1.90 -29.05 21.24
CA PHE A 456 2.96 -29.44 20.30
C PHE A 456 3.95 -30.42 20.95
N THR A 457 4.57 -31.27 20.12
CA THR A 457 5.65 -32.17 20.57
C THR A 457 6.99 -31.56 20.18
N ALA A 458 7.89 -31.37 21.16
CA ALA A 458 9.20 -30.79 20.92
C ALA A 458 10.05 -31.68 19.99
N THR A 459 10.52 -31.13 18.87
CA THR A 459 11.45 -31.80 17.95
C THR A 459 12.76 -31.01 17.87
N ALA A 460 13.85 -31.69 17.52
CA ALA A 460 15.15 -31.02 17.36
C ALA A 460 15.21 -30.07 16.15
N GLU A 461 14.14 -29.98 15.35
CA GLU A 461 14.02 -29.07 14.20
C GLU A 461 13.48 -27.70 14.63
N MET A 462 12.77 -27.61 15.76
CA MET A 462 12.20 -26.36 16.26
C MET A 462 13.29 -25.35 16.64
N SER A 463 13.17 -24.13 16.12
CA SER A 463 14.16 -23.06 16.30
C SER A 463 13.57 -21.83 16.96
N GLU A 464 12.44 -21.32 16.46
CA GLU A 464 11.77 -20.13 16.96
C GLU A 464 10.25 -20.32 17.00
N TYR A 465 9.59 -19.51 17.82
CA TYR A 465 8.13 -19.33 17.77
C TYR A 465 7.82 -17.87 17.48
N TYR A 466 6.71 -17.62 16.80
CA TYR A 466 6.33 -16.27 16.42
C TYR A 466 4.83 -16.11 16.17
N CYS A 467 4.38 -14.86 16.02
CA CYS A 467 3.06 -14.53 15.47
C CYS A 467 3.18 -14.23 13.98
N GLN A 468 2.42 -14.95 13.13
CA GLN A 468 2.49 -14.75 11.67
C GLN A 468 1.96 -13.39 11.24
N VAL A 469 1.16 -12.74 12.09
CA VAL A 469 0.61 -11.40 11.88
C VAL A 469 1.59 -10.30 12.33
N HIS A 470 2.41 -10.58 13.35
CA HIS A 470 3.39 -9.63 13.89
C HIS A 470 4.80 -10.25 14.00
N PRO A 471 5.36 -10.73 12.88
CA PRO A 471 6.52 -11.63 12.88
C PRO A 471 7.85 -10.97 13.29
N GLY A 472 7.92 -9.64 13.23
CA GLY A 472 9.09 -8.88 13.67
C GLY A 472 9.14 -8.60 15.17
N SER A 473 7.98 -8.39 15.81
CA SER A 473 7.89 -7.97 17.22
C SER A 473 7.52 -9.12 18.15
N MET A 474 6.69 -10.06 17.71
CA MET A 474 6.23 -11.20 18.49
C MET A 474 6.96 -12.48 18.09
N ARG A 475 8.25 -12.57 18.44
CA ARG A 475 9.13 -13.69 18.06
C ARG A 475 10.11 -14.02 19.16
N GLY A 476 10.16 -15.28 19.59
CA GLY A 476 11.08 -15.78 20.62
C GLY A 476 11.77 -17.09 20.22
N SER A 477 12.84 -17.41 20.94
CA SER A 477 13.70 -18.57 20.63
C SER A 477 13.22 -19.86 21.31
N ILE A 478 13.52 -21.00 20.69
CA ILE A 478 13.30 -22.33 21.25
C ILE A 478 14.65 -23.04 21.42
N GLU A 479 14.91 -23.56 22.61
CA GLU A 479 16.08 -24.39 22.90
C GLU A 479 15.61 -25.81 23.23
N VAL A 480 15.96 -26.78 22.39
CA VAL A 480 15.58 -28.19 22.60
C VAL A 480 16.76 -28.99 23.15
N GLU A 481 16.66 -29.40 24.41
CA GLU A 481 17.62 -30.29 25.08
C GLU A 481 17.26 -31.76 24.81
N GLY A 482 18.29 -32.62 24.67
CA GLY A 482 18.15 -34.04 24.36
C GLY A 482 19.08 -34.96 25.14
#